data_AF-A0A1N7KH55-F1
#
_entry.id   AF-A0A1N7KH55-F1
#
_cell.length_a   1.000
_cell.length_b   1.000
_cell.length_c   1.000
_cell.angle_alpha   90.00
_cell.angle_beta   90.00
_cell.angle_gamma   90.00
#
_symmetry.space_group_name_H-M   'P 1'
#
loop_
_entity.id
_entity.type
_entity.pdbx_description
1 polymer ?
#
loop_
_entity_poly.entity_id
_entity_poly.type
_entity_poly.pdbx_seq_one_letter_code
_entity_poly.pdbx_strand_id
1 'polypeptide(L)'
;MNIRITQKQLIIANIVLFALSYLFLEYSKMFRMSKEKHWIYSSGHNWWIMIAVPLTFLGSLILGTYSLWKTKEHKFLYFISSLIPLITFIILIYN
;
A
#
# COMPACT_ATOMS: atom_id res chain seq x y z
N MET A 1 -12.61 -5.71 25.19
CA MET A 1 -11.25 -6.08 24.74
C MET A 1 -10.57 -4.81 24.24
N ASN A 2 -9.53 -4.30 24.92
CA ASN A 2 -8.83 -3.08 24.51
C ASN A 2 -7.67 -3.46 23.58
N ILE A 3 -7.91 -3.47 22.26
CA ILE A 3 -6.87 -3.77 21.28
C ILE A 3 -5.95 -2.54 21.19
N ARG A 4 -4.70 -2.66 21.64
CA ARG A 4 -3.71 -1.59 21.52
C ARG A 4 -2.96 -1.75 20.20
N ILE A 5 -3.35 -0.98 19.18
CA ILE A 5 -2.69 -0.98 17.87
C ILE A 5 -1.40 -0.14 17.95
N THR A 6 -0.27 -0.74 17.57
CA THR A 6 1.03 -0.06 17.53
C THR A 6 1.30 0.55 16.15
N GLN A 7 2.09 1.61 16.11
CA GLN A 7 2.54 2.25 14.86
C GLN A 7 3.30 1.28 13.95
N LYS A 8 4.09 0.37 14.54
CA LYS A 8 4.75 -0.72 13.80
C LYS A 8 3.74 -1.57 13.04
N GLN A 9 2.66 -1.99 13.70
CA GLN A 9 1.61 -2.78 13.06
C GLN A 9 0.91 -2.01 11.95
N LEU A 10 0.67 -0.70 12.12
CA LEU A 10 0.06 0.13 11.08
C LEU A 10 0.96 0.27 9.85
N ILE A 11 2.27 0.47 10.04
CA ILE A 11 3.23 0.53 8.92
C ILE A 11 3.27 -0.81 8.19
N ILE A 12 3.35 -1.93 8.92
CA ILE A 12 3.32 -3.26 8.31
C ILE A 12 2.01 -3.48 7.55
N ALA A 13 0.87 -3.11 8.12
CA ALA A 13 -0.43 -3.25 7.47
C ALA A 13 -0.50 -2.41 6.17
N ASN A 14 0.04 -1.19 6.18
CA ASN A 14 0.08 -0.34 4.99
C ASN A 14 0.95 -0.96 3.87
N ILE A 15 2.09 -1.54 4.23
CA ILE A 15 2.97 -2.26 3.29
C ILE A 15 2.27 -3.51 2.73
N VAL A 16 1.66 -4.32 3.60
CA VAL A 16 0.94 -5.54 3.19
C VAL A 16 -0.25 -5.20 2.30
N LEU A 17 -1.02 -4.15 2.62
CA LEU A 17 -2.13 -3.69 1.79
C LEU A 17 -1.65 -3.33 0.37
N PHE A 18 -0.53 -2.60 0.27
CA PHE A 18 0.07 -2.27 -1.02
C PHE A 18 0.50 -3.54 -1.77
N ALA A 19 1.28 -4.41 -1.15
CA ALA A 19 1.81 -5.61 -1.78
C ALA A 19 0.70 -6.57 -2.27
N LEU A 20 -0.30 -6.85 -1.44
CA LEU A 20 -1.42 -7.72 -1.82
C LEU A 20 -2.27 -7.11 -2.93
N SER A 21 -2.54 -5.80 -2.86
CA SER A 21 -3.31 -5.13 -3.91
C SER A 21 -2.55 -5.12 -5.24
N TYR A 22 -1.21 -5.01 -5.20
CA TYR A 22 -0.38 -5.07 -6.39
C TYR A 22 -0.36 -6.47 -7.00
N LEU A 23 -0.19 -7.50 -6.16
CA LEU A 23 -0.28 -8.89 -6.61
C LEU A 23 -1.65 -9.19 -7.24
N PHE A 24 -2.72 -8.66 -6.66
CA PHE A 24 -4.06 -8.80 -7.24
C PHE A 24 -4.18 -8.11 -8.60
N LEU A 25 -3.62 -6.91 -8.75
CA LEU A 25 -3.54 -6.22 -10.05
C LEU A 25 -2.80 -7.08 -11.08
N GLU A 26 -1.58 -7.53 -10.77
CA GLU A 26 -0.76 -8.33 -11.69
C GLU A 26 -1.46 -9.64 -12.09
N TYR A 27 -2.05 -10.33 -11.11
CA TYR A 27 -2.85 -11.52 -11.38
C TYR A 27 -4.04 -11.20 -12.31
N SER A 28 -4.73 -10.10 -12.07
CA SER A 28 -5.90 -9.70 -12.85
C SER A 28 -5.57 -9.43 -14.33
N LYS A 29 -4.35 -9.00 -14.65
CA LYS A 29 -3.90 -8.73 -16.03
C LYS A 29 -3.97 -9.98 -16.91
N MET A 30 -3.86 -11.18 -16.35
CA MET A 30 -4.01 -12.44 -17.10
C MET A 30 -5.40 -12.57 -17.74
N PHE A 31 -6.42 -11.94 -17.16
CA PHE A 31 -7.80 -11.99 -17.67
C PHE A 31 -8.16 -10.80 -18.58
N ARG A 32 -7.20 -9.91 -18.89
CA ARG A 32 -7.45 -8.70 -19.68
C ARG A 32 -8.11 -8.98 -21.03
N MET A 33 -7.68 -10.05 -21.71
CA MET A 33 -8.20 -10.43 -23.04
C MET A 33 -9.33 -11.48 -22.97
N SER A 34 -9.68 -11.97 -21.78
CA SER A 34 -10.74 -12.97 -21.63
C SER A 34 -12.11 -12.29 -21.65
N LYS A 35 -12.96 -12.58 -22.65
CA LYS A 35 -14.31 -12.00 -22.73
C LYS A 35 -15.17 -12.30 -21.51
N GLU A 36 -15.09 -13.53 -20.98
CA GLU A 36 -15.90 -13.97 -19.83
C GLU A 36 -15.35 -13.50 -18.49
N LYS A 37 -14.02 -13.33 -18.39
CA LYS A 37 -13.33 -13.00 -17.12
C LYS A 37 -12.77 -11.59 -17.08
N HIS A 38 -13.07 -10.74 -18.08
CA HIS A 38 -12.60 -9.35 -18.15
C HIS A 38 -13.01 -8.54 -16.92
N TRP A 39 -14.14 -8.88 -16.29
CA TRP A 39 -14.60 -8.24 -15.06
C TRP A 39 -13.60 -8.37 -13.90
N ILE A 40 -12.80 -9.46 -13.86
CA ILE A 40 -11.74 -9.66 -12.86
C ILE A 40 -10.63 -8.63 -13.07
N TYR A 41 -10.21 -8.43 -14.33
CA TYR A 41 -9.24 -7.39 -14.71
C TYR A 41 -9.76 -6.00 -14.35
N SER A 42 -10.99 -5.67 -14.75
CA SER A 42 -11.61 -4.37 -14.46
C SER A 42 -11.69 -4.11 -12.95
N SER A 43 -12.10 -5.11 -12.16
CA SER A 43 -12.19 -5.01 -10.70
C SER A 43 -10.81 -4.82 -10.06
N GLY A 44 -9.81 -5.60 -10.46
CA GLY A 44 -8.44 -5.48 -9.95
C GLY A 44 -7.79 -4.14 -10.30
N HIS A 45 -8.00 -3.66 -11.52
CA HIS A 45 -7.50 -2.37 -11.96
C HIS A 45 -8.17 -1.20 -11.20
N ASN A 46 -9.49 -1.23 -11.07
CA ASN A 46 -10.24 -0.20 -10.33
C ASN A 46 -9.88 -0.21 -8.84
N TRP A 47 -9.78 -1.39 -8.21
CA TRP A 47 -9.33 -1.52 -6.82
C TRP A 47 -7.95 -0.90 -6.62
N TRP A 48 -7.01 -1.21 -7.52
CA TRP A 48 -5.65 -0.69 -7.43
C TRP A 48 -5.61 0.83 -7.51
N ILE A 49 -6.23 1.42 -8.55
CA ILE A 49 -6.15 2.86 -8.83
C ILE A 49 -6.98 3.68 -7.86
N MET A 50 -8.21 3.25 -7.56
CA MET A 50 -9.14 4.07 -6.79
C MET A 50 -8.99 3.91 -5.28
N ILE A 51 -8.48 2.76 -4.82
CA ILE A 51 -8.48 2.41 -3.41
C ILE A 51 -7.06 2.18 -2.90
N ALA A 52 -6.37 1.17 -3.44
CA ALA A 52 -5.09 0.74 -2.88
C ALA A 52 -4.02 1.84 -2.96
N VAL A 53 -3.82 2.44 -4.14
CA VAL A 53 -2.80 3.49 -4.33
C VAL A 53 -3.09 4.72 -3.47
N PRO A 54 -4.28 5.36 -3.51
CA PRO A 54 -4.55 6.54 -2.70
C PRO A 54 -4.45 6.27 -1.20
N LEU A 55 -4.98 5.13 -0.72
CA LEU A 55 -4.94 4.78 0.70
C LEU A 55 -3.51 4.52 1.18
N THR A 56 -2.74 3.75 0.43
CA THR A 56 -1.36 3.42 0.82
C THR A 56 -0.45 4.64 0.74
N PHE A 57 -0.68 5.53 -0.24
CA PHE A 57 0.00 6.80 -0.37
C PHE A 57 -0.26 7.72 0.83
N LEU A 58 -1.53 7.99 1.13
CA LEU A 58 -1.92 8.82 2.28
C LEU A 58 -1.49 8.18 3.60
N GLY A 59 -1.65 6.86 3.73
CA GLY A 59 -1.20 6.10 4.88
C GLY A 59 0.30 6.25 5.11
N SER A 60 1.11 6.19 4.06
CA SER A 60 2.55 6.42 4.13
C SER A 60 2.90 7.83 4.61
N LEU A 61 2.23 8.87 4.09
CA LEU A 61 2.47 10.25 4.53
C LEU A 61 2.06 10.47 5.99
N ILE A 62 0.88 9.98 6.39
CA ILE A 62 0.38 10.12 7.76
C ILE A 62 1.29 9.35 8.74
N LEU A 63 1.64 8.11 8.42
CA LEU A 63 2.50 7.29 9.29
C LEU A 63 3.92 7.85 9.35
N GLY A 64 4.45 8.38 8.25
CA GLY A 64 5.76 9.02 8.21
C GLY A 64 5.81 10.29 9.06
N THR A 65 4.87 11.21 8.85
CA THR A 65 4.77 12.45 9.65
C THR A 65 4.56 12.14 11.14
N TYR A 66 3.68 11.19 11.46
CA TYR A 66 3.47 10.73 12.83
C TYR A 66 4.74 10.12 13.45
N SER A 67 5.52 9.38 12.66
CA SER A 67 6.80 8.81 13.09
C SER A 67 7.77 9.89 13.54
N LEU A 68 7.90 10.97 12.77
CA LEU A 68 8.81 12.07 13.10
C LEU A 68 8.32 12.93 14.27
N TRP A 69 7.02 13.13 14.41
CA TRP A 69 6.45 13.95 15.48
C TRP A 69 6.51 13.23 16.82
N LYS A 70 5.94 12.01 16.91
CA LYS A 70 5.55 11.42 18.20
C LYS A 70 6.44 10.27 18.66
N THR A 71 7.27 9.73 17.77
CA THR A 71 8.16 8.61 18.11
C THR A 71 9.48 9.14 18.66
N LYS A 72 9.86 8.74 19.88
CA LYS A 72 11.12 9.16 20.50
C LYS A 72 12.31 8.30 20.06
N GLU A 73 12.11 6.98 19.96
CA GLU A 73 13.14 6.01 19.59
C GLU A 73 12.96 5.51 18.15
N HIS A 74 14.07 5.27 17.45
CA HIS A 74 14.07 4.75 16.07
C HIS A 74 13.18 5.52 15.08
N LYS A 75 12.87 6.80 15.34
CA LYS A 75 11.96 7.63 14.54
C LYS A 75 12.25 7.61 13.04
N PHE A 76 13.53 7.64 12.67
CA PHE A 76 13.97 7.60 11.27
C PHE A 76 13.73 6.23 10.62
N LEU A 77 13.91 5.13 11.37
CA LEU A 77 13.59 3.79 10.87
C LEU A 77 12.11 3.69 10.53
N TYR A 78 11.24 4.11 11.46
CA TYR A 78 9.80 4.12 11.26
C TYR A 78 9.38 5.02 10.10
N PHE A 79 9.99 6.20 9.99
CA PHE A 79 9.78 7.10 8.86
C PHE A 79 10.15 6.44 7.53
N ILE A 80 11.37 5.92 7.39
CA ILE A 80 11.82 5.26 6.15
C ILE A 80 10.93 4.06 5.82
N SER A 81 10.58 3.22 6.80
CA SER A 81 9.68 2.09 6.60
C SER A 81 8.29 2.51 6.14
N SER A 82 7.76 3.63 6.66
CA SER A 82 6.46 4.14 6.20
C SER A 82 6.46 4.58 4.74
N LEU A 83 7.61 4.95 4.18
CA LEU A 83 7.76 5.38 2.78
C LEU A 83 7.90 4.21 1.80
N ILE A 84 8.04 2.96 2.27
CA ILE A 84 8.23 1.78 1.39
C ILE A 84 7.17 1.72 0.28
N PRO A 85 5.85 1.81 0.56
CA PRO A 85 4.83 1.78 -0.49
C PRO A 85 5.01 2.89 -1.54
N LEU A 86 5.40 4.10 -1.12
CA LEU A 86 5.64 5.23 -2.00
C LEU A 86 6.84 4.99 -2.92
N ILE A 87 7.96 4.53 -2.36
CA ILE A 87 9.18 4.25 -3.12
C ILE A 87 8.91 3.13 -4.11
N THR A 88 8.24 2.05 -3.69
CA THR A 88 7.88 0.96 -4.59
C THR A 88 6.93 1.42 -5.69
N PHE A 89 5.93 2.24 -5.38
CA PHE A 89 5.04 2.81 -6.38
C PHE A 89 5.77 3.65 -7.43
N ILE A 90 6.72 4.50 -7.00
CA ILE A 90 7.55 5.29 -7.91
C ILE A 90 8.34 4.35 -8.84
N ILE A 91 9.01 3.34 -8.29
CA ILE A 91 9.75 2.36 -9.09
C ILE A 91 8.86 1.68 -10.12
N LEU A 92 7.62 1.31 -9.75
CA LEU A 92 6.68 0.64 -10.65
C LEU A 92 6.12 1.53 -11.77
N ILE A 93 6.13 2.86 -11.63
CA ILE A 93 5.69 3.77 -12.70
C ILE A 93 6.80 4.01 -13.72
N TYR A 94 8.05 4.08 -13.26
CA TYR A 94 9.20 4.45 -14.10
C TYR A 94 9.89 3.25 -14.76
N ASN A 95 9.43 2.03 -14.50
CA ASN A 95 9.96 0.78 -15.04
C ASN A 95 8.88 0.09 -15.86
#